data_AF-A0A392MVF0-F1
#
_entry.id   AF-A0A392MVF0-F1
#
_cell.length_a   1.000
_cell.length_b   1.000
_cell.length_c   1.000
_cell.angle_alpha   90.00
_cell.angle_beta   90.00
_cell.angle_gamma   90.00
#
_symmetry.space_group_name_H-M   'P 1'
#
loop_
_entity.id
_entity.type
_entity.pdbx_description
1 polymer ?
#
loop_
_entity_poly.entity_id
_entity_poly.type
_entity_poly.pdbx_seq_one_letter_code
_entity_poly.pdbx_strand_id
1 'polypeptide(L)'
;WQSRYGEASTALTDRASKLRQAAALIECNLNLLGATGIEDKLQEGVPEAIESLRQAGIKVWVLTGDKQETAISIGLSCKLLSADMQQIVINGTSEEECRNLLGDAIAKYGVRSSSRGHQNLKNKTNAEHGDLDISNGSKSMSLPKWNPGKEEGTNTPLALIIDGNSLVYILEKELESELFDLATSCKVVLCCRVAPLQKAGIVDLIKSRTDDMTLAIGANDVSMIQMADVGVGICGQEGRQAVMASDFAMGQFQFLKRLLLVHGHWNYQRVGYLVLYNFYRNAVFVLMLF
;
A
#
# COMPACT_ATOMS: atom_id res chain seq x y z
N TRP A 1 -33.90 14.58 -34.53
CA TRP A 1 -33.11 13.62 -33.72
C TRP A 1 -33.19 12.21 -34.27
N GLN A 2 -34.39 11.60 -34.38
CA GLN A 2 -34.57 10.21 -34.81
C GLN A 2 -33.86 9.81 -36.12
N SER A 3 -33.88 10.63 -37.18
CA SER A 3 -33.18 10.28 -38.43
C SER A 3 -31.65 10.27 -38.26
N ARG A 4 -31.08 11.25 -37.54
CA ARG A 4 -29.65 11.27 -37.20
C ARG A 4 -29.23 10.10 -36.32
N TYR A 5 -30.10 9.65 -35.42
CA TYR A 5 -29.86 8.44 -34.63
C TYR A 5 -29.89 7.18 -35.53
N GLY A 6 -30.86 7.10 -36.47
CA GLY A 6 -30.93 6.04 -37.47
C GLY A 6 -29.67 5.95 -38.35
N GLU A 7 -29.20 7.08 -38.87
CA GLU A 7 -27.95 7.18 -39.63
C GLU A 7 -26.72 6.81 -38.78
N ALA A 8 -26.66 7.28 -37.53
CA ALA A 8 -25.57 6.96 -36.60
C ALA A 8 -25.54 5.47 -36.21
N SER A 9 -26.70 4.86 -35.96
CA SER A 9 -26.83 3.45 -35.55
C SER A 9 -26.49 2.45 -36.66
N THR A 10 -26.73 2.84 -37.92
CA THR A 10 -26.43 2.05 -39.12
C THR A 10 -25.03 2.33 -39.69
N ALA A 11 -24.28 3.27 -39.09
CA ALA A 11 -22.93 3.61 -39.53
C ALA A 11 -21.94 2.46 -39.30
N LEU A 12 -21.23 2.09 -40.37
CA LEU A 12 -20.15 1.09 -40.34
C LEU A 12 -18.86 1.64 -39.72
N THR A 13 -18.62 2.95 -39.86
CA THR A 13 -17.43 3.63 -39.36
C THR A 13 -17.80 4.69 -38.32
N ASP A 14 -17.00 4.72 -37.25
CA ASP A 14 -17.11 5.67 -36.13
C ASP A 14 -18.51 5.74 -35.49
N ARG A 15 -19.17 4.58 -35.43
CA ARG A 15 -20.53 4.43 -34.90
C ARG A 15 -20.68 5.00 -33.50
N ALA A 16 -19.71 4.73 -32.62
CA ALA A 16 -19.75 5.16 -31.22
C ALA A 16 -19.74 6.70 -31.09
N SER A 17 -18.89 7.39 -31.85
CA SER A 17 -18.84 8.86 -31.87
C SER A 17 -20.12 9.47 -32.42
N LYS A 18 -20.62 8.95 -33.54
CA LYS A 18 -21.87 9.42 -34.17
C LYS A 18 -23.08 9.25 -33.26
N LEU A 19 -23.18 8.12 -32.55
CA LEU A 19 -24.24 7.90 -31.55
C LEU A 19 -24.11 8.89 -30.39
N ARG A 20 -22.89 9.16 -29.91
CA ARG A 20 -22.63 10.13 -28.83
C ARG A 20 -23.01 11.55 -29.24
N GLN A 21 -22.72 11.96 -30.47
CA GLN A 21 -23.14 13.24 -31.02
C GLN A 21 -24.66 13.35 -31.16
N ALA A 22 -25.33 12.27 -31.61
CA ALA A 22 -26.78 12.24 -31.67
C ALA A 22 -27.39 12.37 -30.26
N ALA A 23 -26.87 11.66 -29.26
CA ALA A 23 -27.31 11.76 -27.86
C ALA A 23 -27.14 13.19 -27.30
N ALA A 24 -25.99 13.82 -27.54
CA ALA A 24 -25.73 15.19 -27.07
C ALA A 24 -26.76 16.23 -27.56
N LEU A 25 -27.38 16.02 -28.75
CA LEU A 25 -28.42 16.91 -29.28
C LEU A 25 -29.75 16.84 -28.50
N ILE A 26 -30.04 15.72 -27.82
CA ILE A 26 -31.26 15.56 -27.02
C ILE A 26 -31.01 15.74 -25.52
N GLU A 27 -29.77 15.53 -25.07
CA GLU A 27 -29.33 15.71 -23.68
C GLU A 27 -29.00 17.18 -23.33
N CYS A 28 -29.81 18.13 -23.82
CA CYS A 28 -29.68 19.57 -23.55
C CYS A 28 -30.99 20.14 -22.98
N ASN A 29 -30.91 21.19 -22.17
CA ASN A 29 -32.06 21.86 -21.55
C ASN A 29 -32.95 20.92 -20.70
N LEU A 30 -32.34 19.94 -20.03
CA LEU A 30 -33.04 19.05 -19.10
C LEU A 30 -33.34 19.78 -17.79
N ASN A 31 -34.49 19.46 -17.18
CA ASN A 31 -34.84 19.95 -15.85
C ASN A 31 -34.47 18.90 -14.81
N LEU A 32 -33.66 19.25 -13.81
CA LEU A 32 -33.27 18.33 -12.75
C LEU A 32 -34.47 18.04 -11.83
N LEU A 33 -35.00 16.82 -11.89
CA LEU A 33 -36.12 16.41 -11.04
C LEU A 33 -35.67 15.96 -9.64
N GLY A 34 -34.46 15.44 -9.53
CA GLY A 34 -33.90 14.93 -8.27
C GLY A 34 -32.64 14.12 -8.52
N ALA A 35 -31.96 13.73 -7.44
CA ALA A 35 -30.81 12.84 -7.46
C ALA A 35 -31.05 11.67 -6.51
N THR A 36 -30.55 10.49 -6.88
CA THR A 36 -30.54 9.31 -6.01
C THR A 36 -29.10 8.99 -5.61
N GLY A 37 -28.91 8.51 -4.38
CA GLY A 37 -27.63 8.04 -3.87
C GLY A 37 -27.79 6.59 -3.40
N ILE A 38 -26.88 5.72 -3.82
CA ILE A 38 -26.80 4.34 -3.33
C ILE A 38 -25.58 4.27 -2.43
N GLU A 39 -25.79 3.88 -1.18
CA GLU A 39 -24.71 3.61 -0.25
C GLU A 39 -24.19 2.19 -0.49
N ASP A 40 -22.90 2.07 -0.78
CA ASP A 40 -22.24 0.77 -0.86
C ASP A 40 -21.96 0.28 0.57
N LYS A 41 -22.64 -0.79 0.96
CA LYS A 41 -22.57 -1.29 2.33
C LYS A 41 -21.31 -2.10 2.55
N LEU A 42 -20.50 -1.65 3.50
CA LEU A 42 -19.37 -2.41 4.00
C LEU A 42 -19.85 -3.69 4.72
N GLN A 43 -18.99 -4.71 4.74
CA GLN A 43 -19.22 -5.87 5.61
C GLN A 43 -19.23 -5.41 7.08
N GLU A 44 -19.95 -6.16 7.91
CA GLU A 44 -20.00 -5.93 9.35
C GLU A 44 -18.60 -5.95 9.96
N GLY A 45 -18.32 -4.97 10.84
CA GLY A 45 -17.08 -4.90 11.59
C GLY A 45 -15.85 -4.40 10.82
N VAL A 46 -15.99 -4.03 9.53
CA VAL A 46 -14.86 -3.54 8.71
C VAL A 46 -14.23 -2.26 9.28
N PRO A 47 -15.00 -1.19 9.59
CA PRO A 47 -14.41 0.04 10.13
C PRO A 47 -13.66 -0.20 11.44
N GLU A 48 -14.22 -1.01 12.34
CA GLU A 48 -13.63 -1.35 13.64
C GLU A 48 -12.36 -2.20 13.48
N ALA A 49 -12.36 -3.12 12.52
CA ALA A 49 -11.20 -3.96 12.22
C ALA A 49 -10.06 -3.12 11.64
N ILE A 50 -10.32 -2.29 10.63
CA ILE A 50 -9.30 -1.40 10.02
C ILE A 50 -8.71 -0.47 11.08
N GLU A 51 -9.54 0.16 11.89
CA GLU A 51 -9.07 1.05 12.95
C GLU A 51 -8.19 0.30 13.98
N SER A 52 -8.58 -0.92 14.37
CA SER A 52 -7.78 -1.75 15.28
C SER A 52 -6.41 -2.11 14.68
N LEU A 53 -6.35 -2.42 13.37
CA LEU A 53 -5.10 -2.72 12.68
C LEU A 53 -4.20 -1.48 12.61
N ARG A 54 -4.77 -0.31 12.30
CA ARG A 54 -4.03 0.95 12.27
C ARG A 54 -3.48 1.33 13.63
N GLN A 55 -4.26 1.17 14.70
CA GLN A 55 -3.81 1.40 16.08
C GLN A 55 -2.69 0.44 16.50
N ALA A 56 -2.67 -0.78 15.94
CA ALA A 56 -1.58 -1.74 16.13
C ALA A 56 -0.32 -1.41 15.31
N GLY A 57 -0.31 -0.30 14.57
CA GLY A 57 0.83 0.13 13.75
C GLY A 57 0.91 -0.52 12.37
N ILE A 58 -0.11 -1.27 11.96
CA ILE A 58 -0.16 -1.90 10.64
C ILE A 58 -0.59 -0.86 9.61
N LYS A 59 0.24 -0.62 8.59
CA LYS A 59 -0.10 0.24 7.45
C LYS A 59 -1.09 -0.49 6.54
N VAL A 60 -2.21 0.15 6.25
CA VAL A 60 -3.29 -0.44 5.44
C VAL A 60 -3.33 0.22 4.07
N TRP A 61 -3.23 -0.60 3.03
CA TRP A 61 -3.25 -0.19 1.63
C TRP A 61 -4.46 -0.84 0.97
N VAL A 62 -5.23 -0.07 0.20
CA VAL A 62 -6.40 -0.59 -0.52
C VAL A 62 -6.14 -0.50 -2.01
N LEU A 63 -6.20 -1.66 -2.68
CA LEU A 63 -5.99 -1.79 -4.12
C LEU A 63 -7.30 -2.23 -4.77
N THR A 64 -8.04 -1.32 -5.39
CA THR A 64 -9.36 -1.61 -6.00
C THR A 64 -9.36 -1.44 -7.51
N GLY A 65 -10.23 -2.20 -8.17
CA GLY A 65 -10.57 -2.04 -9.59
C GLY A 65 -11.60 -0.92 -9.83
N ASP A 66 -12.19 -0.37 -8.77
CA ASP A 66 -13.23 0.65 -8.86
C ASP A 66 -12.69 2.04 -9.23
N LYS A 67 -13.63 2.95 -9.54
CA LYS A 67 -13.32 4.36 -9.76
C LYS A 67 -12.80 5.02 -8.49
N GLN A 68 -12.01 6.07 -8.67
CA GLN A 68 -11.38 6.81 -7.58
C GLN A 68 -12.41 7.40 -6.61
N GLU A 69 -13.51 7.94 -7.11
CA GLU A 69 -14.55 8.54 -6.26
C GLU A 69 -15.18 7.51 -5.32
N THR A 70 -15.43 6.30 -5.83
CA THR A 70 -15.93 5.17 -5.04
C THR A 70 -14.90 4.73 -4.00
N ALA A 71 -13.63 4.61 -4.38
CA ALA A 71 -12.56 4.23 -3.47
C ALA A 71 -12.37 5.23 -2.33
N ILE A 72 -12.43 6.53 -2.61
CA ILE A 72 -12.37 7.59 -1.60
C ILE A 72 -13.59 7.52 -0.68
N SER A 73 -14.78 7.35 -1.25
CA SER A 73 -16.03 7.20 -0.47
C SER A 73 -15.95 6.02 0.49
N ILE A 74 -15.53 4.84 0.00
CA ILE A 74 -15.30 3.65 0.83
C ILE A 74 -14.23 3.91 1.88
N GLY A 75 -13.12 4.57 1.51
CA GLY A 75 -12.04 4.93 2.42
C GLY A 75 -12.49 5.81 3.58
N LEU A 76 -13.40 6.76 3.33
CA LEU A 76 -14.02 7.59 4.37
C LEU A 76 -14.99 6.77 5.23
N SER A 77 -15.86 5.96 4.62
CA SER A 77 -16.83 5.12 5.33
C SER A 77 -16.17 4.09 6.25
N CYS A 78 -15.02 3.55 5.87
CA CYS A 78 -14.27 2.59 6.68
C CYS A 78 -13.27 3.24 7.66
N LYS A 79 -13.27 4.58 7.78
CA LYS A 79 -12.37 5.38 8.62
C LYS A 79 -10.88 5.19 8.28
N LEU A 80 -10.59 4.69 7.08
CA LEU A 80 -9.23 4.60 6.57
C LEU A 80 -8.73 6.00 6.22
N LEU A 81 -9.53 6.76 5.48
CA LEU A 81 -9.33 8.19 5.26
C LEU A 81 -10.02 8.99 6.35
N SER A 82 -9.39 10.09 6.77
CA SER A 82 -9.93 11.04 7.75
C SER A 82 -9.88 12.45 7.18
N ALA A 83 -10.79 13.33 7.62
CA ALA A 83 -10.92 14.68 7.07
C ALA A 83 -9.71 15.59 7.36
N ASP A 84 -8.90 15.24 8.35
CA ASP A 84 -7.64 15.89 8.73
C ASP A 84 -6.44 15.41 7.90
N MET A 85 -6.60 14.37 7.06
CA MET A 85 -5.55 13.89 6.19
C MET A 85 -5.35 14.77 4.96
N GLN A 86 -4.11 15.06 4.63
CA GLN A 86 -3.76 15.67 3.35
C GLN A 86 -3.67 14.59 2.27
N GLN A 87 -4.45 14.77 1.21
CA GLN A 87 -4.51 13.83 0.10
C GLN A 87 -3.50 14.22 -0.98
N ILE A 88 -2.67 13.27 -1.39
CA ILE A 88 -1.75 13.36 -2.52
C ILE A 88 -2.37 12.56 -3.64
N VAL A 89 -2.72 13.19 -4.75
CA VAL A 89 -3.37 12.53 -5.89
C VAL A 89 -2.40 12.49 -7.06
N ILE A 90 -2.12 11.30 -7.57
CA ILE A 90 -1.24 11.07 -8.72
C ILE A 90 -2.07 10.43 -9.84
N ASN A 91 -2.45 11.28 -10.80
CA ASN A 91 -3.22 10.92 -11.98
C ASN A 91 -2.51 11.49 -13.22
N GLY A 92 -1.55 10.75 -13.76
CA GLY A 92 -0.81 11.09 -14.97
C GLY A 92 -1.29 10.30 -16.19
N THR A 93 -1.15 10.93 -17.34
CA THR A 93 -1.46 10.36 -18.67
C THR A 93 -0.20 10.03 -19.48
N SER A 94 0.97 10.43 -18.97
CA SER A 94 2.29 10.14 -19.55
C SER A 94 3.33 9.90 -18.45
N GLU A 95 4.45 9.29 -18.83
CA GLU A 95 5.58 9.03 -17.92
C GLU A 95 6.19 10.33 -17.37
N GLU A 96 6.38 11.36 -18.21
CA GLU A 96 6.89 12.67 -17.80
C GLU A 96 5.96 13.36 -16.81
N GLU A 97 4.64 13.27 -17.02
CA GLU A 97 3.65 13.83 -16.09
C GLU A 97 3.69 13.10 -14.74
N CYS A 98 3.78 11.77 -14.76
CA CYS A 98 3.90 10.97 -13.53
C CYS A 98 5.17 11.31 -12.74
N ARG A 99 6.32 11.46 -13.43
CA ARG A 99 7.60 11.85 -12.84
C ARG A 99 7.52 13.23 -12.18
N ASN A 100 6.91 14.20 -12.86
CA ASN A 100 6.73 15.55 -12.32
C ASN A 100 5.80 15.54 -11.10
N LEU A 101 4.67 14.84 -11.15
CA LEU A 101 3.74 14.72 -10.03
C LEU A 101 4.37 14.06 -8.79
N LEU A 102 5.17 13.01 -8.99
CA LEU A 102 5.92 12.35 -7.92
C LEU A 102 6.96 13.29 -7.31
N GLY A 103 7.78 13.93 -8.16
CA GLY A 103 8.79 14.89 -7.72
C GLY A 103 8.20 16.07 -6.94
N ASP A 104 7.11 16.64 -7.45
CA ASP A 104 6.39 17.75 -6.80
C ASP A 104 5.80 17.31 -5.46
N ALA A 105 5.23 16.11 -5.36
CA ALA A 105 4.71 15.57 -4.11
C ALA A 105 5.83 15.35 -3.08
N ILE A 106 6.94 14.74 -3.49
CA ILE A 106 8.10 14.50 -2.62
C ILE A 106 8.68 15.82 -2.10
N ALA A 107 8.84 16.82 -2.98
CA ALA A 107 9.34 18.13 -2.63
C ALA A 107 8.39 18.89 -1.69
N LYS A 108 7.09 18.86 -1.99
CA LYS A 108 6.06 19.58 -1.23
C LYS A 108 5.86 19.02 0.18
N TYR A 109 5.88 17.70 0.33
CA TYR A 109 5.62 17.04 1.61
C TYR A 109 6.90 16.62 2.35
N GLY A 110 8.08 16.98 1.82
CA GLY A 110 9.36 16.79 2.49
C GLY A 110 9.70 15.32 2.74
N VAL A 111 9.34 14.44 1.80
CA VAL A 111 9.63 13.01 1.92
C VAL A 111 11.14 12.82 1.85
N ARG A 112 11.74 12.43 2.98
CA ARG A 112 13.17 12.13 3.04
C ARG A 112 13.41 10.84 2.28
N SER A 113 13.95 10.95 1.06
CA SER A 113 14.36 9.77 0.31
C SER A 113 15.32 8.97 1.16
N SER A 114 14.96 7.71 1.46
CA SER A 114 15.78 6.83 2.31
C SER A 114 17.00 6.29 1.54
N SER A 115 17.22 6.79 0.31
CA SER A 115 18.27 6.36 -0.61
C SER A 115 19.67 6.97 -0.31
N ARG A 116 20.10 6.88 0.96
CA ARG A 116 21.53 7.02 1.36
C ARG A 116 21.87 5.94 2.38
N GLY A 117 21.88 4.68 1.97
CA GLY A 117 22.17 3.59 2.91
C GLY A 117 22.52 2.21 2.37
N HIS A 118 22.61 1.98 1.05
CA HIS A 118 23.09 0.69 0.54
C HIS A 118 23.95 0.86 -0.71
N GLN A 119 25.07 1.58 -0.58
CA GLN A 119 26.19 1.38 -1.48
C GLN A 119 27.23 0.47 -0.81
N ASN A 120 27.32 -0.75 -1.33
CA ASN A 120 28.53 -1.56 -1.41
C ASN A 120 29.36 -1.79 -0.13
N LEU A 121 29.15 -2.95 0.51
CA LEU A 121 30.23 -3.66 1.19
C LEU A 121 30.47 -5.03 0.51
N LYS A 122 30.91 -4.97 -0.75
CA LYS A 122 31.77 -6.02 -1.33
C LYS A 122 33.20 -5.48 -1.36
N ASN A 123 33.85 -5.46 -0.21
CA ASN A 123 35.30 -5.32 -0.17
C ASN A 123 35.93 -6.67 0.14
N LYS A 124 36.66 -7.15 -0.88
CA LYS A 124 37.59 -8.26 -0.89
C LYS A 124 38.44 -8.29 0.38
N THR A 125 38.37 -9.38 1.13
CA THR A 125 39.44 -9.80 2.04
C THR A 125 40.54 -10.43 1.21
N ASN A 126 41.64 -9.71 1.01
CA ASN A 126 42.95 -10.29 0.72
C ASN A 126 43.84 -10.04 1.94
N ALA A 127 44.26 -11.15 2.55
CA ALA A 127 45.50 -11.42 3.27
C ALA A 127 46.28 -10.28 3.98
N GLU A 128 46.46 -10.50 5.29
CA GLU A 128 47.74 -10.57 6.01
C GLU A 128 48.34 -9.37 6.77
N HIS A 129 48.65 -9.66 8.06
CA HIS A 129 49.57 -9.01 9.02
C HIS A 129 49.24 -7.56 9.42
N GLY A 130 49.20 -7.13 10.67
CA GLY A 130 49.59 -7.65 11.97
C GLY A 130 49.73 -6.43 12.90
N ASP A 131 49.62 -6.70 14.20
CA ASP A 131 50.03 -5.85 15.33
C ASP A 131 49.03 -4.87 15.98
N LEU A 132 49.11 -4.91 17.31
CA LEU A 132 48.30 -4.21 18.29
C LEU A 132 48.69 -2.74 18.39
N ASP A 133 47.73 -1.87 18.69
CA ASP A 133 48.01 -0.72 19.55
C ASP A 133 46.77 -0.23 20.29
N ILE A 134 46.88 -0.26 21.62
CA ILE A 134 46.00 0.37 22.59
C ILE A 134 46.57 1.77 22.85
N SER A 135 45.78 2.83 22.66
CA SER A 135 46.06 4.11 23.29
C SER A 135 44.80 4.82 23.77
N ASN A 136 44.83 5.11 25.08
CA ASN A 136 43.86 5.88 25.85
C ASN A 136 43.87 7.36 25.44
N GLY A 137 42.68 7.99 25.43
CA GLY A 137 42.56 9.43 25.26
C GLY A 137 41.17 9.95 25.63
N SER A 138 40.99 10.28 26.91
CA SER A 138 39.83 10.94 27.51
C SER A 138 39.30 12.14 26.70
N LYS A 139 37.99 12.18 26.40
CA LYS A 139 37.25 13.44 26.22
C LYS A 139 35.75 13.26 26.47
N SER A 140 35.37 13.68 27.68
CA SER A 140 34.11 14.28 28.12
C SER A 140 32.88 14.07 27.24
N MET A 141 31.89 13.35 27.77
CA MET A 141 30.47 13.52 27.41
C MET A 141 30.11 15.01 27.46
N SER A 142 29.68 15.56 26.33
CA SER A 142 28.93 16.82 26.29
C SER A 142 27.55 16.50 25.72
N LEU A 143 26.52 16.66 26.54
CA LEU A 143 25.13 16.60 26.13
C LEU A 143 24.89 17.59 24.97
N PRO A 144 24.10 17.23 23.94
CA PRO A 144 23.64 18.21 22.98
C PRO A 144 22.73 19.22 23.68
N LYS A 145 23.16 20.48 23.71
CA LYS A 145 22.37 21.64 24.16
C LYS A 145 21.13 21.77 23.28
N TRP A 146 19.97 21.68 23.91
CA TRP A 146 18.66 21.98 23.33
C TRP A 146 18.52 23.50 23.15
N ASN A 147 18.44 23.96 21.91
CA ASN A 147 18.01 25.32 21.59
C ASN A 147 16.48 25.29 21.39
N PRO A 148 15.68 26.02 22.18
CA PRO A 148 14.25 26.15 21.94
C PRO A 148 14.03 27.27 20.93
N GLY A 149 13.68 26.90 19.70
CA GLY A 149 13.23 27.90 18.73
C GLY A 149 13.42 27.47 17.28
N LYS A 150 12.28 27.10 16.68
CA LYS A 150 11.92 27.05 15.25
C LYS A 150 11.57 25.66 14.70
N GLU A 151 10.28 25.59 14.33
CA GLU A 151 9.59 24.67 13.42
C GLU A 151 8.93 23.43 14.05
N GLU A 152 7.81 23.70 14.76
CA GLU A 152 6.72 22.74 14.88
C GLU A 152 6.07 22.53 13.50
N GLY A 153 6.58 21.55 12.75
CA GLY A 153 5.84 20.99 11.63
C GLY A 153 4.63 20.26 12.17
N THR A 154 3.42 20.83 11.98
CA THR A 154 2.17 20.10 12.17
C THR A 154 2.18 18.92 11.21
N ASN A 155 2.58 17.74 11.69
CA ASN A 155 2.77 16.55 10.86
C ASN A 155 1.39 15.95 10.52
N THR A 156 0.68 16.61 9.61
CA THR A 156 -0.64 16.18 9.15
C THR A 156 -0.52 14.82 8.47
N PRO A 157 -1.36 13.84 8.81
CA PRO A 157 -1.29 12.52 8.22
C PRO A 157 -1.52 12.58 6.70
N LEU A 158 -0.63 11.96 5.93
CA LEU A 158 -0.70 11.93 4.47
C LEU A 158 -1.43 10.67 3.99
N ALA A 159 -2.26 10.83 2.96
CA ALA A 159 -2.88 9.74 2.21
C ALA A 159 -2.54 9.85 0.73
N LEU A 160 -2.00 8.79 0.15
CA LEU A 160 -1.68 8.72 -1.29
C LEU A 160 -2.84 8.08 -2.04
N ILE A 161 -3.26 8.70 -3.14
CA ILE A 161 -4.28 8.21 -4.06
C ILE A 161 -3.64 8.16 -5.44
N ILE A 162 -3.62 6.98 -6.05
CA ILE A 162 -3.01 6.75 -7.35
C ILE A 162 -3.95 5.94 -8.24
N ASP A 163 -4.01 6.27 -9.53
CA ASP A 163 -4.79 5.51 -10.49
C ASP A 163 -3.96 4.43 -11.22
N GLY A 164 -4.68 3.44 -11.75
CA GLY A 164 -4.09 2.33 -12.49
C GLY A 164 -3.35 2.77 -13.75
N ASN A 165 -3.73 3.90 -14.37
CA ASN A 165 -3.05 4.42 -15.55
C ASN A 165 -1.67 4.96 -15.19
N SER A 166 -1.56 5.77 -14.14
CA SER A 166 -0.26 6.24 -13.64
C SER A 166 0.64 5.08 -13.22
N LEU A 167 0.06 4.05 -12.58
CA LEU A 167 0.81 2.87 -12.15
C LEU A 167 1.47 2.11 -13.31
N VAL A 168 0.95 2.18 -14.54
CA VAL A 168 1.62 1.57 -15.70
C VAL A 168 2.99 2.19 -15.92
N TYR A 169 3.08 3.52 -15.88
CA TYR A 169 4.33 4.25 -16.08
C TYR A 169 5.24 4.21 -14.84
N ILE A 170 4.64 4.20 -13.64
CA ILE A 170 5.39 4.31 -12.39
C ILE A 170 6.01 2.97 -11.97
N LEU A 171 5.37 1.84 -12.28
CA LEU A 171 5.93 0.50 -12.05
C LEU A 171 7.02 0.13 -13.06
N GLU A 172 7.54 1.09 -13.83
CA GLU A 172 8.79 0.96 -14.56
C GLU A 172 9.98 1.34 -13.66
N LYS A 173 11.15 0.72 -13.88
CA LYS A 173 12.27 0.68 -12.92
C LYS A 173 12.77 2.04 -12.40
N GLU A 174 12.59 3.12 -13.15
CA GLU A 174 13.09 4.44 -12.78
C GLU A 174 12.24 5.12 -11.69
N LEU A 175 10.92 5.03 -11.79
CA LEU A 175 9.99 5.78 -10.93
C LEU A 175 9.53 4.99 -9.70
N GLU A 176 9.73 3.67 -9.69
CA GLU A 176 9.39 2.80 -8.55
C GLU A 176 10.00 3.27 -7.22
N SER A 177 11.24 3.79 -7.25
CA SER A 177 11.93 4.24 -6.03
C SER A 177 11.27 5.47 -5.42
N GLU A 178 10.83 6.40 -6.26
CA GLU A 178 10.16 7.62 -5.83
C GLU A 178 8.77 7.31 -5.28
N LEU A 179 8.03 6.42 -5.97
CA LEU A 179 6.74 5.93 -5.48
C LEU A 179 6.90 5.23 -4.12
N PHE A 180 7.92 4.40 -3.96
CA PHE A 180 8.19 3.70 -2.71
C PHE A 180 8.45 4.67 -1.55
N ASP A 181 9.33 5.65 -1.73
CA ASP A 181 9.62 6.66 -0.71
C ASP A 181 8.35 7.46 -0.34
N LEU A 182 7.58 7.90 -1.34
CA LEU A 182 6.34 8.65 -1.11
C LEU A 182 5.30 7.80 -0.39
N ALA A 183 5.07 6.57 -0.84
CA ALA A 183 4.03 5.69 -0.32
C ALA A 183 4.36 5.19 1.10
N THR A 184 5.63 4.94 1.42
CA THR A 184 6.05 4.56 2.78
C THR A 184 5.93 5.71 3.79
N SER A 185 6.03 6.96 3.33
CA SER A 185 5.79 8.15 4.17
C SER A 185 4.30 8.39 4.47
N CYS A 186 3.41 7.86 3.63
CA CYS A 186 1.96 7.98 3.82
C CYS A 186 1.43 7.00 4.86
N LYS A 187 0.41 7.42 5.63
CA LYS A 187 -0.28 6.50 6.57
C LYS A 187 -1.23 5.56 5.85
N VAL A 188 -1.74 5.98 4.70
CA VAL A 188 -2.74 5.27 3.89
C VAL A 188 -2.38 5.41 2.42
N VAL A 189 -2.56 4.34 1.66
CA VAL A 189 -2.42 4.34 0.21
C VAL A 189 -3.68 3.72 -0.41
N LEU A 190 -4.27 4.43 -1.37
CA LEU A 190 -5.42 3.99 -2.16
C LEU A 190 -5.00 3.92 -3.63
N CYS A 191 -5.07 2.73 -4.21
CA CYS A 191 -4.85 2.54 -5.64
C CYS A 191 -6.17 2.19 -6.30
N CYS A 192 -6.55 2.94 -7.34
CA CYS A 192 -7.87 2.86 -7.99
C CYS A 192 -7.73 2.37 -9.43
N ARG A 193 -8.75 1.68 -9.98
CA ARG A 193 -8.72 1.07 -11.32
C ARG A 193 -7.49 0.19 -11.60
N VAL A 194 -7.04 -0.54 -10.59
CA VAL A 194 -5.81 -1.36 -10.66
C VAL A 194 -6.12 -2.74 -11.22
N ALA A 195 -5.37 -3.16 -12.24
CA ALA A 195 -5.47 -4.51 -12.80
C ALA A 195 -4.84 -5.57 -11.86
N PRO A 196 -5.25 -6.85 -11.93
CA PRO A 196 -4.73 -7.91 -11.03
C PRO A 196 -3.19 -8.05 -11.02
N LEU A 197 -2.54 -7.86 -12.17
CA LEU A 197 -1.06 -7.90 -12.27
C LEU A 197 -0.42 -6.68 -11.61
N GLN A 198 -1.04 -5.49 -11.74
CA GLN A 198 -0.54 -4.28 -11.09
C GLN A 198 -0.67 -4.38 -9.56
N LYS A 199 -1.75 -4.98 -9.04
CA LYS A 199 -1.88 -5.25 -7.60
C LYS A 199 -0.72 -6.10 -7.08
N ALA A 200 -0.36 -7.16 -7.80
CA ALA A 200 0.79 -7.99 -7.47
C ALA A 200 2.11 -7.20 -7.57
N GLY A 201 2.28 -6.37 -8.60
CA GLY A 201 3.46 -5.50 -8.75
C GLY A 201 3.65 -4.51 -7.59
N ILE A 202 2.55 -3.95 -7.04
CA ILE A 202 2.62 -3.09 -5.86
C ILE A 202 3.08 -3.89 -4.62
N VAL A 203 2.58 -5.12 -4.44
CA VAL A 203 3.01 -5.98 -3.33
C VAL A 203 4.50 -6.33 -3.47
N ASP A 204 4.94 -6.70 -4.67
CA ASP A 204 6.34 -7.01 -4.98
C ASP A 204 7.26 -5.80 -4.74
N LEU A 205 6.84 -4.60 -5.12
CA LEU A 205 7.56 -3.35 -4.87
C LEU A 205 7.84 -3.13 -3.38
N ILE A 206 6.85 -3.37 -2.52
CA ILE A 206 7.01 -3.17 -1.07
C ILE A 206 7.83 -4.29 -0.45
N LYS A 207 7.54 -5.54 -0.82
CA LYS A 207 8.24 -6.72 -0.30
C LYS A 207 9.71 -6.76 -0.68
N SER A 208 10.07 -6.32 -1.89
CA SER A 208 11.47 -6.33 -2.35
C SER A 208 12.32 -5.21 -1.75
N ARG A 209 11.69 -4.15 -1.21
CA ARG A 209 12.36 -2.93 -0.73
C ARG A 209 12.21 -2.69 0.78
N THR A 210 11.45 -3.52 1.49
CA THR A 210 11.32 -3.50 2.94
C THR A 210 11.65 -4.85 3.54
N ASP A 211 12.17 -4.86 4.76
CA ASP A 211 12.27 -6.07 5.59
C ASP A 211 10.94 -6.36 6.33
N ASP A 212 9.91 -5.54 6.09
CA ASP A 212 8.60 -5.66 6.71
C ASP A 212 7.81 -6.83 6.08
N MET A 213 7.03 -7.52 6.91
CA MET A 213 6.16 -8.60 6.44
C MET A 213 4.93 -8.04 5.72
N THR A 214 4.68 -8.53 4.51
CA THR A 214 3.51 -8.15 3.72
C THR A 214 2.36 -9.15 3.89
N LEU A 215 1.14 -8.65 4.03
CA LEU A 215 -0.08 -9.45 4.04
C LEU A 215 -1.04 -8.97 2.96
N ALA A 216 -1.50 -9.89 2.13
CA ALA A 216 -2.52 -9.61 1.12
C ALA A 216 -3.84 -10.30 1.46
N ILE A 217 -4.94 -9.55 1.34
CA ILE A 217 -6.30 -10.06 1.55
C ILE A 217 -7.17 -9.81 0.33
N GLY A 218 -7.89 -10.82 -0.13
CA GLY A 218 -8.75 -10.68 -1.31
C GLY A 218 -9.73 -11.83 -1.50
N ALA A 219 -10.78 -11.57 -2.28
CA ALA A 219 -11.76 -12.58 -2.69
C ALA A 219 -11.50 -13.11 -4.11
N ASN A 220 -10.93 -12.27 -5.00
CA ASN A 220 -10.72 -12.58 -6.41
C ASN A 220 -9.25 -12.38 -6.86
N ASP A 221 -8.39 -11.80 -6.02
CA ASP A 221 -7.04 -11.36 -6.40
C ASP A 221 -5.95 -12.40 -6.08
N VAL A 222 -5.96 -13.53 -6.80
CA VAL A 222 -5.01 -14.65 -6.58
C VAL A 222 -3.55 -14.22 -6.71
N SER A 223 -3.21 -13.44 -7.74
CA SER A 223 -1.84 -12.99 -8.00
C SER A 223 -1.29 -12.11 -6.88
N MET A 224 -2.14 -11.24 -6.31
CA MET A 224 -1.77 -10.39 -5.19
C MET A 224 -1.55 -11.21 -3.92
N ILE A 225 -2.43 -12.19 -3.65
CA ILE A 225 -2.35 -13.08 -2.49
C ILE A 225 -1.06 -13.90 -2.52
N GLN A 226 -0.69 -14.46 -3.67
CA GLN A 226 0.51 -15.28 -3.82
C GLN A 226 1.81 -14.48 -3.80
N MET A 227 1.78 -13.18 -4.07
CA MET A 227 2.96 -12.33 -4.05
C MET A 227 3.38 -11.96 -2.61
N ALA A 228 2.40 -11.77 -1.73
CA ALA A 228 2.64 -11.39 -0.33
C ALA A 228 3.33 -12.51 0.47
N ASP A 229 3.86 -12.17 1.65
CA ASP A 229 4.43 -13.16 2.57
C ASP A 229 3.37 -14.00 3.26
N VAL A 230 2.19 -13.41 3.49
CA VAL A 230 1.02 -14.10 4.02
C VAL A 230 -0.21 -13.73 3.18
N GLY A 231 -0.85 -14.75 2.62
CA GLY A 231 -2.07 -14.64 1.85
C GLY A 231 -3.32 -14.98 2.67
N VAL A 232 -4.34 -14.13 2.61
CA VAL A 232 -5.64 -14.35 3.24
C VAL A 232 -6.76 -14.31 2.20
N GLY A 233 -7.45 -15.43 2.03
CA GLY A 233 -8.61 -15.54 1.16
C GLY A 233 -9.91 -15.28 1.92
N ILE A 234 -10.77 -14.40 1.38
CA ILE A 234 -12.15 -14.22 1.86
C ILE A 234 -13.08 -15.10 1.03
N CYS A 235 -13.89 -15.93 1.70
CA CYS A 235 -14.94 -16.73 1.06
C CYS A 235 -16.05 -15.83 0.51
N GLY A 236 -15.99 -15.48 -0.77
CA GLY A 236 -17.04 -14.77 -1.49
C GLY A 236 -18.11 -15.69 -2.08
N GLN A 237 -19.23 -15.09 -2.52
CA GLN A 237 -20.25 -15.80 -3.32
C GLN A 237 -19.81 -16.01 -4.77
N GLU A 238 -18.86 -15.22 -5.25
CA GLU A 238 -18.42 -15.16 -6.65
C GLU A 238 -17.39 -16.24 -7.03
N GLY A 239 -16.76 -16.90 -6.04
CA GLY A 239 -15.77 -17.94 -6.27
C GLY A 239 -14.94 -18.30 -5.05
N ARG A 240 -14.17 -19.39 -5.15
CA ARG A 240 -13.24 -19.87 -4.09
C ARG A 240 -11.77 -19.83 -4.51
N GLN A 241 -11.44 -19.20 -5.64
CA GLN A 241 -10.07 -19.23 -6.18
C GLN A 241 -9.06 -18.58 -5.24
N ALA A 242 -9.35 -17.39 -4.69
CA ALA A 242 -8.48 -16.73 -3.73
C ALA A 242 -8.27 -17.57 -2.46
N VAL A 243 -9.34 -18.18 -1.95
CA VAL A 243 -9.33 -19.05 -0.76
C VAL A 243 -8.47 -20.30 -0.98
N MET A 244 -8.55 -20.90 -2.17
CA MET A 244 -7.74 -22.07 -2.52
C MET A 244 -6.26 -21.73 -2.71
N ALA A 245 -5.94 -20.47 -3.01
CA ALA A 245 -4.59 -19.99 -3.25
C ALA A 245 -3.96 -19.26 -2.04
N SER A 246 -4.69 -19.14 -0.93
CA SER A 246 -4.26 -18.41 0.28
C SER A 246 -3.77 -19.32 1.40
N ASP A 247 -2.92 -18.80 2.28
CA ASP A 247 -2.47 -19.50 3.50
C ASP A 247 -3.59 -19.64 4.53
N PHE A 248 -4.42 -18.60 4.67
CA PHE A 248 -5.56 -18.57 5.58
C PHE A 248 -6.86 -18.26 4.85
N ALA A 249 -7.92 -18.99 5.20
CA ALA A 249 -9.26 -18.76 4.70
C ALA A 249 -10.16 -18.20 5.81
N MET A 250 -10.95 -17.17 5.51
CA MET A 250 -11.95 -16.62 6.44
C MET A 250 -13.25 -16.22 5.73
N GLY A 251 -14.35 -16.20 6.48
CA GLY A 251 -15.67 -15.86 5.93
C GLY A 251 -15.88 -14.35 5.68
N GLN A 252 -15.34 -13.51 6.55
CA GLN A 252 -15.57 -12.06 6.54
C GLN A 252 -14.32 -11.32 7.03
N PHE A 253 -14.16 -10.07 6.60
CA PHE A 253 -12.99 -9.24 6.92
C PHE A 253 -12.82 -9.01 8.43
N GLN A 254 -13.90 -8.91 9.21
CA GLN A 254 -13.82 -8.64 10.65
C GLN A 254 -12.99 -9.66 11.44
N PHE A 255 -12.87 -10.90 10.95
CA PHE A 255 -12.08 -11.94 11.61
C PHE A 255 -10.57 -11.70 11.49
N LEU A 256 -10.12 -10.86 10.54
CA LEU A 256 -8.72 -10.50 10.37
C LEU A 256 -8.14 -9.86 11.64
N LYS A 257 -8.92 -9.02 12.33
CA LYS A 257 -8.54 -8.42 13.61
C LYS A 257 -8.14 -9.50 14.63
N ARG A 258 -8.95 -10.55 14.78
CA ARG A 258 -8.68 -11.63 15.75
C ARG A 258 -7.56 -12.54 15.26
N LEU A 259 -7.46 -12.79 13.96
CA LEU A 259 -6.38 -13.58 13.38
C LEU A 259 -5.02 -12.93 13.67
N LEU A 260 -4.85 -11.65 13.35
CA LEU A 260 -3.56 -10.98 13.50
C LEU A 260 -3.26 -10.60 14.96
N LEU A 261 -4.17 -9.89 15.62
CA LEU A 261 -3.87 -9.28 16.92
C LEU A 261 -3.89 -10.28 18.08
N VAL A 262 -4.60 -11.41 17.94
CA VAL A 262 -4.64 -12.46 18.98
C VAL A 262 -3.77 -13.64 18.57
N HIS A 263 -4.11 -14.30 17.46
CA HIS A 263 -3.43 -15.54 17.08
C HIS A 263 -2.02 -15.27 16.55
N GLY A 264 -1.85 -14.25 15.70
CA GLY A 264 -0.54 -13.83 15.20
C GLY A 264 0.41 -13.44 16.33
N HIS A 265 -0.03 -12.58 17.25
CA HIS A 265 0.76 -12.16 18.41
C HIS A 265 1.16 -13.34 19.31
N TRP A 266 0.20 -14.20 19.70
CA TRP A 266 0.50 -15.37 20.52
C TRP A 266 1.40 -16.38 19.83
N ASN A 267 1.21 -16.61 18.54
CA ASN A 267 2.04 -17.54 17.78
C ASN A 267 3.48 -17.03 17.68
N TYR A 268 3.65 -15.75 17.35
CA TYR A 268 4.97 -15.10 17.30
C TYR A 268 5.72 -15.24 18.64
N GLN A 269 5.05 -14.90 19.74
CA GLN A 269 5.65 -15.00 21.07
C GLN A 269 5.99 -16.46 21.43
N ARG A 270 5.07 -17.40 21.23
CA ARG A 270 5.28 -18.82 21.57
C ARG A 270 6.42 -19.44 20.78
N VAL A 271 6.47 -19.20 19.47
CA VAL A 271 7.53 -19.72 18.61
C VAL A 271 8.88 -19.09 18.99
N GLY A 272 8.92 -17.78 19.25
CA GLY A 272 10.13 -17.10 19.71
C GLY A 272 10.68 -17.69 21.01
N TYR A 273 9.83 -17.90 22.02
CA TYR A 273 10.23 -18.55 23.27
C TYR A 273 10.68 -19.99 23.06
N LEU A 274 9.99 -20.76 22.21
CA LEU A 274 10.36 -22.15 21.93
C LEU A 274 11.75 -22.25 21.31
N VAL A 275 12.07 -21.39 20.33
CA VAL A 275 13.37 -21.37 19.66
C VAL A 275 14.48 -21.02 20.67
N LEU A 276 14.31 -19.94 21.44
CA LEU A 276 15.30 -19.53 22.45
C LEU A 276 15.50 -20.60 23.53
N TYR A 277 14.41 -21.20 24.00
CA TYR A 277 14.46 -22.26 24.99
C TYR A 277 15.18 -23.51 24.45
N ASN A 278 14.96 -23.86 23.18
CA ASN A 278 15.65 -24.98 22.55
C ASN A 278 17.18 -24.77 22.53
N PHE A 279 17.63 -23.59 22.10
CA PHE A 279 19.05 -23.24 22.13
C PHE A 279 19.62 -23.24 23.55
N TYR A 280 18.94 -22.60 24.50
CA TYR A 280 19.35 -22.56 25.90
C TYR A 280 19.52 -23.97 26.48
N ARG A 281 18.50 -24.82 26.33
CA ARG A 281 18.50 -26.18 26.89
C ARG A 281 19.64 -27.03 26.31
N ASN A 282 19.85 -26.96 25.00
CA ASN A 282 20.92 -27.72 24.34
C ASN A 282 22.30 -27.17 24.73
N ALA A 283 22.46 -25.85 24.81
CA ALA A 283 23.72 -25.23 25.22
C ALA A 283 24.11 -25.61 26.66
N VAL A 284 23.17 -25.55 27.62
CA VAL A 284 23.43 -25.96 29.01
C VAL A 284 23.83 -27.44 29.09
N PHE A 285 23.16 -28.32 28.33
CA PHE A 285 23.51 -29.75 28.33
C PHE A 285 24.92 -30.01 27.79
N VAL A 286 25.28 -29.36 26.67
CA VAL A 286 26.61 -29.50 26.06
C VAL A 286 27.69 -28.89 26.94
N LEU A 287 27.46 -27.71 27.53
CA LEU A 287 28.43 -27.05 28.40
C LEU A 287 28.72 -27.83 29.70
N MET A 288 27.80 -28.67 30.19
CA MET A 288 28.08 -29.54 31.34
C MET A 288 29.00 -30.72 31.02
N LEU A 289 29.13 -31.10 29.74
CA LEU A 289 30.00 -32.21 29.31
C LEU A 289 31.45 -31.76 29.09
N PHE A 290 31.68 -30.46 28.91
CA PHE A 290 33.00 -29.84 28.76
C PHE A 290 33.53 -29.35 30.12
#